data_AF-A0A949KPF5-F1
#
_entry.id   AF-A0A949KPF5-F1
#
_cell.length_a   1.000
_cell.length_b   1.000
_cell.length_c   1.000
_cell.angle_alpha   90.00
_cell.angle_beta   90.00
_cell.angle_gamma   90.00
#
_symmetry.space_group_name_H-M   'P 1'
#
loop_
_entity.id
_entity.type
_entity.pdbx_description
1 polymer ?
#
loop_
_entity_poly.entity_id
_entity_poly.type
_entity_poly.pdbx_seq_one_letter_code
_entity_poly.pdbx_strand_id
1 'polypeptide(L)'
;MKRPLSRKSGLYLLACLCLLAAACAPVFLDPGPNPARIEVELTAKINPALLEHPGEPVFWDWGLNLVVPQGPLPLLKPTEPQDFKVIPKVNPLVRKVTFLAPTGKRTYLFQVSGYALRTRGMGTVPVDLLDYEQKLELDLKPGQVYRIKRDLTSAR
;
A
#
# COMPACT_ATOMS: atom_id res chain seq x y z
N MET A 1 16.37 -53.76 15.65
CA MET A 1 17.02 -52.46 15.89
C MET A 1 16.06 -51.33 15.51
N LYS A 2 15.52 -50.57 16.48
CA LYS A 2 14.74 -49.35 16.23
C LYS A 2 15.32 -48.25 17.12
N ARG A 3 15.95 -47.24 16.51
CA ARG A 3 16.52 -46.10 17.23
C ARG A 3 15.38 -45.17 17.68
N PRO A 4 15.31 -44.75 18.95
CA PRO A 4 14.30 -43.79 19.37
C PRO A 4 14.62 -42.41 18.77
N LEU A 5 13.65 -41.79 18.09
CA LEU A 5 13.74 -40.38 17.71
C LEU A 5 13.85 -39.55 18.99
N SER A 6 14.95 -38.79 19.09
CA SER A 6 15.19 -37.85 20.18
C SER A 6 14.06 -36.80 20.25
N ARG A 7 13.40 -36.72 21.40
CA ARG A 7 12.33 -35.77 21.74
C ARG A 7 12.72 -34.30 21.55
N LYS A 8 14.03 -34.02 21.40
CA LYS A 8 14.58 -32.67 21.21
C LYS A 8 14.52 -32.20 19.74
N SER A 9 14.36 -33.09 18.77
CA SER A 9 14.36 -32.73 17.34
C SER A 9 13.03 -32.12 16.86
N GLY A 10 11.93 -32.34 17.57
CA GLY A 10 10.62 -31.75 17.23
C GLY A 10 10.50 -30.26 17.53
N LEU A 11 11.24 -29.75 18.53
CA LEU A 11 11.15 -28.35 18.94
C LEU A 11 11.83 -27.40 17.94
N TYR A 12 12.95 -27.82 17.35
CA TYR A 12 13.68 -27.01 16.36
C TYR A 12 12.92 -26.89 15.04
N LEU A 13 12.17 -27.93 14.67
CA LEU A 13 11.37 -27.95 13.44
C LEU A 13 10.15 -27.03 13.54
N LEU A 14 9.53 -26.94 14.73
CA LEU A 14 8.43 -26.01 15.00
C LEU A 14 8.90 -24.55 15.05
N ALA A 15 10.07 -24.29 15.66
CA ALA A 15 10.65 -22.94 15.73
C ALA A 15 11.05 -22.39 14.35
N CYS A 16 11.54 -23.25 13.44
CA CYS A 16 11.89 -22.85 12.09
C CYS A 16 10.65 -22.52 11.23
N LEU A 17 9.52 -23.22 11.45
CA LEU A 17 8.26 -22.97 10.75
C LEU A 17 7.63 -21.61 11.14
N CYS A 18 7.76 -21.19 12.40
CA CYS A 18 7.23 -19.90 12.87
C CYS A 18 8.01 -18.69 12.32
N LEU A 19 9.30 -18.85 12.00
CA LEU A 19 10.13 -17.78 11.43
C LEU A 19 9.81 -17.52 9.94
N LEU A 20 9.36 -18.53 9.19
CA LEU A 20 9.00 -18.40 7.78
C LEU A 20 7.65 -17.71 7.55
N ALA A 21 6.74 -17.74 8.54
CA ALA A 21 5.43 -17.09 8.45
C ALA A 21 5.50 -15.54 8.56
N ALA A 22 6.60 -14.99 9.05
CA ALA A 22 6.76 -13.54 9.27
C ALA A 22 7.20 -12.74 8.02
N ALA A 23 7.51 -13.42 6.90
CA ALA A 23 8.11 -12.79 5.72
C ALA A 23 7.13 -12.14 4.74
N CYS A 24 5.81 -12.21 4.98
CA CYS A 24 4.80 -11.64 4.07
C CYS A 24 4.24 -10.28 4.53
N ALA A 25 4.80 -9.67 5.58
CA ALA A 25 4.36 -8.35 6.02
C ALA A 25 4.97 -7.24 5.15
N PRO A 26 4.20 -6.19 4.79
CA PRO A 26 4.76 -5.02 4.11
C PRO A 26 5.87 -4.40 4.96
N VAL A 27 7.06 -4.24 4.35
CA VAL A 27 8.21 -3.59 4.98
C VAL A 27 7.96 -2.08 4.94
N PHE A 28 7.64 -1.50 6.10
CA PHE A 28 7.46 -0.07 6.24
C PHE A 28 8.78 0.64 6.52
N LEU A 29 8.89 1.90 6.08
CA LEU A 29 9.99 2.77 6.44
C LEU A 29 9.99 3.06 7.95
N ASP A 30 11.17 2.99 8.59
CA ASP A 30 11.38 3.57 9.92
C ASP A 30 11.38 5.11 9.81
N PRO A 31 10.44 5.82 10.45
CA PRO A 31 10.35 7.27 10.32
C PRO A 31 11.37 8.02 11.19
N GLY A 32 12.15 7.32 12.03
CA GLY A 32 13.14 7.91 12.93
C GLY A 32 12.54 8.53 14.20
N PRO A 33 13.37 9.16 15.06
CA PRO A 33 12.92 9.75 16.31
C PRO A 33 12.06 11.00 16.09
N ASN A 34 10.96 11.11 16.86
CA ASN A 34 9.99 12.22 16.81
C ASN A 34 9.47 12.55 15.39
N PRO A 35 8.76 11.60 14.74
CA PRO A 35 8.37 11.73 13.36
C PRO A 35 7.32 12.82 13.15
N ALA A 36 7.32 13.39 11.94
CA ALA A 36 6.19 14.17 11.45
C ALA A 36 5.03 13.24 11.06
N ARG A 37 3.88 13.83 10.76
CA ARG A 37 2.69 13.10 10.31
C ARG A 37 2.17 13.65 8.99
N ILE A 38 1.75 12.77 8.10
CA ILE A 38 1.01 13.11 6.89
C ILE A 38 -0.37 12.46 7.00
N GLU A 39 -1.41 13.29 7.12
CA GLU A 39 -2.80 12.86 7.11
C GLU A 39 -3.34 12.86 5.68
N VAL A 40 -3.88 11.74 5.22
CA VAL A 40 -4.45 11.56 3.89
C VAL A 40 -5.94 11.31 4.01
N GLU A 41 -6.75 12.17 3.37
CA GLU A 41 -8.16 11.95 3.06
C GLU A 41 -8.31 11.71 1.56
N LEU A 42 -8.64 10.49 1.16
CA LEU A 42 -8.79 10.06 -0.23
C LEU A 42 -10.20 9.56 -0.47
N THR A 43 -10.82 10.05 -1.54
CA THR A 43 -11.96 9.42 -2.21
C THR A 43 -11.58 9.22 -3.68
N ALA A 44 -11.67 8.00 -4.20
CA ALA A 44 -11.44 7.72 -5.62
C ALA A 44 -12.57 6.84 -6.16
N LYS A 45 -13.08 7.15 -7.35
CA LYS A 45 -14.20 6.41 -7.95
C LYS A 45 -13.95 6.21 -9.43
N ILE A 46 -14.09 4.96 -9.87
CA ILE A 46 -14.06 4.64 -11.31
C ILE A 46 -15.35 5.12 -11.97
N ASN A 47 -15.20 5.81 -13.11
CA ASN A 47 -16.31 6.14 -13.99
C ASN A 47 -16.92 4.86 -14.56
N PRO A 48 -18.22 4.59 -14.33
CA PRO A 48 -18.89 3.39 -14.87
C PRO A 48 -18.78 3.24 -16.39
N ALA A 49 -18.58 4.33 -17.14
CA ALA A 49 -18.39 4.28 -18.60
C ALA A 49 -17.09 3.60 -19.04
N LEU A 50 -16.12 3.41 -18.12
CA LEU A 50 -14.87 2.70 -18.40
C LEU A 50 -14.97 1.19 -18.17
N LEU A 51 -16.08 0.72 -17.60
CA LEU A 51 -16.33 -0.69 -17.35
C LEU A 51 -16.86 -1.38 -18.61
N GLU A 52 -16.44 -2.61 -18.87
CA GLU A 52 -16.90 -3.40 -20.02
C GLU A 52 -18.31 -3.95 -19.82
N HIS A 53 -18.69 -4.23 -18.57
CA HIS A 53 -20.02 -4.66 -18.22
C HIS A 53 -20.44 -4.17 -16.82
N PRO A 54 -21.75 -4.05 -16.55
CA PRO A 54 -22.24 -3.75 -15.22
C PRO A 54 -21.69 -4.75 -14.19
N GLY A 55 -21.22 -4.23 -13.05
CA GLY A 55 -20.68 -5.05 -11.97
C GLY A 55 -19.28 -5.63 -12.21
N GLU A 56 -18.57 -5.21 -13.26
CA GLU A 56 -17.15 -5.56 -13.45
C GLU A 56 -16.34 -5.26 -12.16
N PRO A 57 -15.60 -6.25 -11.62
CA PRO A 57 -14.79 -6.04 -10.42
C PRO A 57 -13.69 -5.00 -10.62
N VAL A 58 -13.66 -4.02 -9.73
CA VAL A 58 -12.58 -3.02 -9.63
C VAL A 58 -11.66 -3.39 -8.48
N PHE A 59 -10.38 -3.24 -8.71
CA PHE A 59 -9.29 -3.39 -7.75
C PHE A 59 -8.58 -2.05 -7.58
N TRP A 60 -8.08 -1.80 -6.37
CA TRP A 60 -7.32 -0.60 -6.07
C TRP A 60 -5.96 -0.91 -5.47
N ASP A 61 -4.99 -0.13 -5.91
CA ASP A 61 -3.69 0.04 -5.29
C ASP A 61 -3.56 1.51 -4.87
N TRP A 62 -3.02 1.78 -3.68
CA TRP A 62 -2.73 3.15 -3.26
C TRP A 62 -1.57 3.16 -2.26
N GLY A 63 -0.95 4.32 -2.07
CA GLY A 63 0.12 4.45 -1.10
C GLY A 63 0.73 5.83 -1.05
N LEU A 64 1.49 6.06 0.01
CA LEU A 64 2.34 7.22 0.17
C LEU A 64 3.75 6.72 0.43
N ASN A 65 4.65 6.93 -0.52
CA ASN A 65 6.01 6.39 -0.51
C ASN A 65 7.02 7.53 -0.32
N LEU A 66 8.16 7.23 0.30
CA LEU A 66 9.31 8.13 0.30
C LEU A 66 10.11 7.92 -0.99
N VAL A 67 10.41 8.99 -1.70
CA VAL A 67 11.34 8.94 -2.83
C VAL A 67 12.77 9.05 -2.29
N VAL A 68 13.55 8.00 -2.50
CA VAL A 68 14.99 7.97 -2.17
C VAL A 68 15.81 7.94 -3.46
N PRO A 69 16.98 8.61 -3.52
CA PRO A 69 17.83 8.55 -4.71
C PRO A 69 18.26 7.11 -5.02
N GLN A 70 18.00 6.65 -6.25
CA GLN A 70 18.52 5.40 -6.81
C GLN A 70 18.23 4.13 -5.96
N GLY A 71 17.17 4.17 -5.14
CA GLY A 71 16.82 3.10 -4.21
C GLY A 71 15.35 2.71 -4.25
N PRO A 72 14.91 1.83 -3.34
CA PRO A 72 13.53 1.39 -3.26
C PRO A 72 12.59 2.58 -3.00
N LEU A 73 11.31 2.47 -3.38
CA LEU A 73 10.26 3.42 -2.99
C LEU A 73 9.53 2.89 -1.75
N PRO A 74 10.10 2.99 -0.53
CA PRO A 74 9.48 2.40 0.64
C PRO A 74 8.16 3.10 0.96
N LEU A 75 7.16 2.29 1.28
CA LEU A 75 5.86 2.77 1.74
C LEU A 75 6.02 3.36 3.15
N LEU A 76 5.39 4.51 3.40
CA LEU A 76 5.35 5.08 4.75
C LEU A 76 4.52 4.20 5.68
N LYS A 77 4.93 4.15 6.94
CA LYS A 77 4.22 3.40 7.97
C LYS A 77 2.91 4.11 8.32
N PRO A 78 1.74 3.46 8.17
CA PRO A 78 0.49 4.02 8.68
C PRO A 78 0.42 3.89 10.22
N THR A 79 -0.33 4.75 10.87
CA THR A 79 -0.57 4.67 12.33
C THR A 79 -1.53 3.54 12.69
N GLU A 80 -2.33 3.08 11.73
CA GLU A 80 -3.28 1.98 11.85
C GLU A 80 -3.05 0.99 10.70
N PRO A 81 -3.31 -0.31 10.87
CA PRO A 81 -3.23 -1.27 9.76
C PRO A 81 -4.12 -0.86 8.59
N GLN A 82 -3.60 -0.99 7.36
CA GLN A 82 -4.29 -0.61 6.13
C GLN A 82 -3.91 -1.56 5.00
N ASP A 83 -4.88 -1.83 4.11
CA ASP A 83 -4.62 -2.48 2.83
C ASP A 83 -4.22 -1.44 1.79
N PHE A 84 -3.15 -1.73 1.05
CA PHE A 84 -2.56 -0.84 0.05
C PHE A 84 -2.56 -1.41 -1.38
N LYS A 85 -2.72 -2.72 -1.52
CA LYS A 85 -2.54 -3.45 -2.78
C LYS A 85 -3.68 -4.42 -3.02
N VAL A 86 -4.13 -4.51 -4.27
CA VAL A 86 -5.13 -5.47 -4.75
C VAL A 86 -6.40 -5.45 -3.90
N ILE A 87 -6.91 -4.25 -3.58
CA ILE A 87 -8.11 -4.07 -2.74
C ILE A 87 -9.34 -4.32 -3.61
N PRO A 88 -10.06 -5.43 -3.45
CA PRO A 88 -11.13 -5.79 -4.37
C PRO A 88 -12.49 -5.26 -3.89
N LYS A 89 -13.48 -5.24 -4.79
CA LYS A 89 -14.92 -5.08 -4.46
C LYS A 89 -15.28 -3.78 -3.72
N VAL A 90 -14.46 -2.74 -3.85
CA VAL A 90 -14.70 -1.42 -3.26
C VAL A 90 -14.67 -0.39 -4.39
N ASN A 91 -15.73 0.38 -4.58
CA ASN A 91 -15.77 1.52 -5.49
C ASN A 91 -16.94 2.43 -5.06
N PRO A 92 -16.71 3.60 -4.44
CA PRO A 92 -15.43 4.31 -4.35
C PRO A 92 -14.45 3.72 -3.33
N LEU A 93 -13.16 3.88 -3.58
CA LEU A 93 -12.10 3.75 -2.57
C LEU A 93 -12.13 4.98 -1.65
N VAL A 94 -12.42 4.78 -0.37
CA VAL A 94 -12.39 5.83 0.65
C VAL A 94 -11.34 5.50 1.70
N ARG A 95 -10.42 6.42 1.97
CA ARG A 95 -9.35 6.27 2.97
C ARG A 95 -9.18 7.54 3.78
N LYS A 96 -9.02 7.36 5.10
CA LYS A 96 -8.61 8.40 6.03
C LYS A 96 -7.50 7.82 6.90
N VAL A 97 -6.25 8.15 6.57
CA VAL A 97 -5.08 7.46 7.13
C VAL A 97 -4.02 8.48 7.50
N THR A 98 -3.40 8.27 8.66
CA THR A 98 -2.24 9.03 9.09
C THR A 98 -0.99 8.19 8.88
N PHE A 99 0.02 8.76 8.24
CA PHE A 99 1.33 8.15 8.04
C PHE A 99 2.37 8.82 8.93
N LEU A 100 3.31 8.02 9.45
CA LEU A 100 4.52 8.52 10.06
C LEU A 100 5.52 8.88 8.96
N ALA A 101 6.04 10.11 9.01
CA ALA A 101 6.94 10.63 8.00
C ALA A 101 8.26 11.09 8.63
N PRO A 102 9.42 10.81 8.00
CA PRO A 102 10.70 11.35 8.43
C PRO A 102 10.71 12.88 8.30
N THR A 103 11.44 13.54 9.18
CA THR A 103 11.58 15.00 9.20
C THR A 103 12.60 15.51 8.16
N GLY A 104 12.59 16.83 7.93
CA GLY A 104 13.45 17.55 7.02
C GLY A 104 12.93 17.60 5.58
N LYS A 105 13.79 18.05 4.66
CA LYS A 105 13.50 18.15 3.23
C LYS A 105 13.48 16.77 2.59
N ARG A 106 12.30 16.35 2.13
CA ARG A 106 12.05 15.04 1.54
C ARG A 106 11.08 15.15 0.37
N THR A 107 11.13 14.16 -0.49
CA THR A 107 10.17 13.97 -1.56
C THR A 107 9.32 12.76 -1.27
N TYR A 108 8.02 12.91 -1.38
CA TYR A 108 7.04 11.83 -1.25
C TYR A 108 6.31 11.62 -2.56
N LEU A 109 5.86 10.39 -2.79
CA LEU A 109 5.06 10.01 -3.95
C LEU A 109 3.73 9.46 -3.45
N PHE A 110 2.65 10.19 -3.71
CA PHE A 110 1.30 9.74 -3.43
C PHE A 110 0.71 9.12 -4.71
N GLN A 111 0.37 7.83 -4.66
CA GLN A 111 -0.11 7.08 -5.83
C GLN A 111 -1.46 6.44 -5.53
N VAL A 112 -2.34 6.46 -6.53
CA VAL A 112 -3.64 5.77 -6.51
C VAL A 112 -3.88 5.20 -7.91
N SER A 113 -4.03 3.88 -7.99
CA SER A 113 -4.38 3.18 -9.23
C SER A 113 -5.65 2.36 -9.00
N GLY A 114 -6.59 2.46 -9.93
CA GLY A 114 -7.80 1.65 -10.00
C GLY A 114 -7.85 0.92 -11.32
N TYR A 115 -8.00 -0.40 -11.29
CA TYR A 115 -7.92 -1.27 -12.47
C TYR A 115 -8.96 -2.38 -12.43
N ALA A 116 -9.27 -2.93 -13.60
CA ALA A 116 -10.03 -4.17 -13.74
C ALA A 116 -9.15 -5.28 -14.31
N LEU A 117 -9.43 -6.53 -13.95
CA LEU A 117 -8.75 -7.69 -14.52
C LEU A 117 -9.55 -8.21 -15.70
N ARG A 118 -8.96 -8.16 -16.90
CA ARG A 118 -9.65 -8.51 -18.15
C ARG A 118 -8.93 -9.62 -18.89
N THR A 119 -9.69 -10.57 -19.42
CA THR A 119 -9.16 -11.65 -20.24
C THR A 119 -8.98 -11.17 -21.67
N ARG A 120 -7.74 -11.28 -22.19
CA ARG A 120 -7.40 -11.01 -23.59
C ARG A 120 -6.61 -12.19 -24.14
N GLY A 121 -7.17 -12.85 -25.15
CA GLY A 121 -6.59 -14.09 -25.68
C GLY A 121 -6.51 -15.18 -24.61
N MET A 122 -5.29 -15.66 -24.32
CA MET A 122 -5.04 -16.72 -23.32
C MET A 122 -4.67 -16.21 -21.92
N GLY A 123 -4.67 -14.90 -21.67
CA GLY A 123 -4.21 -14.32 -20.40
C GLY A 123 -5.20 -13.34 -19.77
N THR A 124 -5.09 -13.16 -18.45
CA THR A 124 -5.76 -12.09 -17.70
C THR A 124 -4.74 -11.01 -17.38
N VAL A 125 -5.04 -9.77 -17.78
CA VAL A 125 -4.18 -8.60 -17.56
C VAL A 125 -4.92 -7.52 -16.80
N PRO A 126 -4.24 -6.74 -15.94
CA PRO A 126 -4.81 -5.53 -15.39
C PRO A 126 -4.97 -4.49 -16.50
N VAL A 127 -6.11 -3.82 -16.51
CA VAL A 127 -6.40 -2.66 -17.37
C VAL A 127 -6.69 -1.48 -16.45
N ASP A 128 -5.83 -0.47 -16.52
CA ASP A 128 -5.94 0.74 -15.71
C ASP A 128 -7.17 1.54 -16.14
N LEU A 129 -7.99 1.92 -15.15
CA LEU A 129 -9.19 2.72 -15.31
C LEU A 129 -9.04 4.10 -14.66
N LEU A 130 -8.13 4.20 -13.69
CA LEU A 130 -7.69 5.44 -13.06
C LEU A 130 -6.23 5.26 -12.65
N ASP A 131 -5.39 6.21 -13.02
CA ASP A 131 -4.03 6.32 -12.52
C ASP A 131 -3.79 7.76 -12.06
N TYR A 132 -3.28 7.92 -10.86
CA TYR A 132 -3.00 9.21 -10.24
C TYR A 132 -1.70 9.14 -9.47
N GLU A 133 -0.83 10.11 -9.78
CA GLU A 133 0.44 10.28 -9.10
C GLU A 133 0.64 11.75 -8.70
N GLN A 134 1.09 11.97 -7.48
CA GLN A 134 1.51 13.28 -7.01
C GLN A 134 2.84 13.20 -6.27
N LYS A 135 3.85 13.88 -6.82
CA LYS A 135 5.11 14.16 -6.14
C LYS A 135 4.94 15.35 -5.18
N LEU A 136 5.38 15.20 -3.94
CA LEU A 136 5.28 16.19 -2.87
C LEU A 136 6.68 16.48 -2.32
N GLU A 137 7.17 17.69 -2.49
CA GLU A 137 8.44 18.13 -1.91
C GLU A 137 8.13 18.91 -0.62
N LEU A 138 8.41 18.31 0.53
CA LEU A 138 8.04 18.84 1.84
C LEU A 138 9.28 19.02 2.72
N ASP A 139 9.28 20.06 3.53
CA ASP A 139 10.25 20.27 4.62
C ASP A 139 9.49 20.14 5.96
N LEU A 140 9.49 18.93 6.51
CA LEU A 140 8.67 18.60 7.69
C LEU A 140 9.44 18.77 8.99
N LYS A 141 8.89 19.56 9.91
CA LYS A 141 9.42 19.72 11.27
C LYS A 141 9.00 18.57 12.18
N PRO A 142 9.73 18.28 13.28
CA PRO A 142 9.32 17.27 14.25
C PRO A 142 7.91 17.52 14.80
N GLY A 143 7.07 16.48 14.82
CA GLY A 143 5.67 16.55 15.26
C GLY A 143 4.71 17.33 14.36
N GLN A 144 5.19 17.93 13.25
CA GLN A 144 4.34 18.64 12.29
C GLN A 144 3.33 17.70 11.66
N VAL A 145 2.13 18.23 11.40
CA VAL A 145 1.09 17.54 10.62
C VAL A 145 0.93 18.24 9.28
N TYR A 146 1.08 17.48 8.19
CA TYR A 146 0.75 17.90 6.84
C TYR A 146 -0.51 17.16 6.37
N ARG A 147 -1.39 17.82 5.61
CA ARG A 147 -2.67 17.26 5.19
C ARG A 147 -2.77 17.19 3.67
N ILE A 148 -3.15 16.02 3.19
CA ILE A 148 -3.49 15.74 1.80
C ILE A 148 -4.98 15.41 1.76
N LYS A 149 -5.75 16.15 0.98
CA LYS A 149 -7.14 15.83 0.67
C LYS A 149 -7.31 15.68 -0.83
N ARG A 150 -7.76 14.52 -1.29
CA ARG A 150 -7.93 14.22 -2.72
C ARG A 150 -9.27 13.56 -2.97
N ASP A 151 -10.00 14.15 -3.90
CA ASP A 151 -11.18 13.56 -4.50
C ASP A 151 -10.85 13.30 -5.97
N LEU A 152 -10.74 12.02 -6.31
CA LEU A 152 -10.43 11.49 -7.64
C LEU A 152 -11.68 10.83 -8.24
N THR A 153 -12.86 11.33 -7.89
CA THR A 153 -14.06 11.06 -8.70
C THR A 153 -13.85 11.70 -10.07
N SER A 154 -13.81 10.86 -11.11
CA SER A 154 -13.73 11.34 -12.48
C SER A 154 -14.96 12.19 -12.78
N ALA A 155 -14.79 13.52 -12.79
CA ALA A 155 -15.76 14.44 -13.35
C ALA A 155 -15.83 14.20 -14.87
N ARG A 156 -17.05 14.24 -15.40
CA ARG A 156 -17.39 13.93 -16.79
C ARG A 156 -16.59 14.74 -17.80
#